data_AF-A0A428Q7Y3-F1
#
_entry.id   AF-A0A428Q7Y3-F1
#
_cell.length_a   1.000
_cell.length_b   1.000
_cell.length_c   1.000
_cell.angle_alpha   90.00
_cell.angle_beta   90.00
_cell.angle_gamma   90.00
#
_symmetry.space_group_name_H-M   'P 1'
#
loop_
_entity.id
_entity.type
_entity.pdbx_description
1 polymer ?
#
loop_
_entity_poly.entity_id
_entity_poly.type
_entity_poly.pdbx_seq_one_letter_code
_entity_poly.pdbx_strand_id
1 'polypeptide(L)'
;MRPSRANIGFWLLWLCALVWCYLNSYDDPSSFFYDADRAFDRSFSAVREAEVDEYLRRDVYPAVALPDRTGAPVAGEFLCIGIPSINRTSSAFLAHAVGSLVDTLTPEERNSIHIAVLLADKDPKTHFAYGKEWLFNLADQVLVYENTNVSETIDETSSNLNYTVLPHDVRGVGRSDDRVENIRLDHSVLFEVCRKRDPSYFALVEDDVIASRDWFTRFKKGVAQVEKQAKDSGTDWIYLRLFYSELFMGWNNEEIFDYLKVVILAYTSVIVCLLVALRCRRHRHSGSFASKDFAQTVALLLGLWIPACIALAFVTGRITLHRLATFTPGVREMPRYGCCAQGLVFPNHHLQGLQDFLRTPPFQFPGDMITEDYARERGLTKWALDPSVMQHVGLVESSDGPRRAEVWNFSFERLRPRPG
;
A
#
# COMPACT_ATOMS: atom_id res chain seq x y z
N MET A 1 15.10 -46.28 -8.28
CA MET A 1 13.78 -46.26 -7.60
C MET A 1 12.74 -46.71 -8.61
N ARG A 2 11.82 -47.62 -8.27
CA ARG A 2 10.77 -48.04 -9.21
C ARG A 2 9.86 -46.83 -9.52
N PRO A 3 9.48 -46.58 -10.80
CA PRO A 3 8.63 -45.45 -11.17
C PRO A 3 7.34 -45.36 -10.34
N SER A 4 6.74 -46.49 -9.99
CA SER A 4 5.55 -46.57 -9.14
C SER A 4 5.75 -45.99 -7.74
N ARG A 5 6.89 -46.26 -7.08
CA ARG A 5 7.20 -45.70 -5.75
C ARG A 5 7.45 -44.21 -5.81
N ALA A 6 8.10 -43.74 -6.87
CA ALA A 6 8.34 -42.32 -7.09
C ALA A 6 7.02 -41.56 -7.32
N ASN A 7 6.11 -42.16 -8.10
CA ASN A 7 4.78 -41.60 -8.35
C ASN A 7 3.94 -41.50 -7.06
N ILE A 8 3.94 -42.54 -6.22
CA ILE A 8 3.25 -42.51 -4.91
C ILE A 8 3.82 -41.39 -4.04
N GLY A 9 5.15 -41.28 -3.93
CA GLY A 9 5.81 -40.22 -3.17
C GLY A 9 5.45 -38.82 -3.67
N PHE A 10 5.43 -38.62 -5.00
CA PHE A 10 5.01 -37.36 -5.61
C PHE A 10 3.57 -36.99 -5.20
N TRP A 11 2.62 -37.92 -5.35
CA TRP A 11 1.22 -37.63 -5.04
C TRP A 11 0.98 -37.38 -3.55
N LEU A 12 1.72 -38.03 -2.65
CA LEU A 12 1.65 -37.72 -1.23
C LEU A 12 2.12 -36.28 -0.96
N LEU A 13 3.25 -35.86 -1.55
CA LEU A 13 3.74 -34.48 -1.41
C LEU A 13 2.78 -33.46 -2.03
N TRP A 14 2.25 -33.78 -3.21
CA TRP A 14 1.29 -32.93 -3.92
C TRP A 14 -0.01 -32.77 -3.11
N LEU A 15 -0.53 -33.84 -2.51
CA LEU A 15 -1.71 -33.78 -1.64
C LEU A 15 -1.44 -32.97 -0.37
N CYS A 16 -0.28 -33.13 0.27
CA CYS A 16 0.11 -32.29 1.40
C CYS A 16 0.16 -30.80 1.00
N ALA A 17 0.72 -30.50 -0.17
CA ALA A 17 0.76 -29.14 -0.69
C ALA A 17 -0.65 -28.61 -1.01
N LEU A 18 -1.53 -29.43 -1.59
CA LEU A 18 -2.92 -29.08 -1.85
C LEU A 18 -3.68 -28.74 -0.55
N VAL A 19 -3.52 -29.56 0.49
CA VAL A 19 -4.11 -29.30 1.81
C VAL A 19 -3.56 -28.00 2.39
N TRP A 20 -2.25 -27.76 2.27
CA TRP A 20 -1.67 -26.49 2.69
C TRP A 20 -2.29 -25.30 1.95
N CYS A 21 -2.49 -25.40 0.63
CA CYS A 21 -3.13 -24.34 -0.17
C CYS A 21 -4.57 -24.10 0.28
N TYR A 22 -5.35 -25.16 0.49
CA TYR A 22 -6.72 -25.07 1.02
C TYR A 22 -6.78 -24.31 2.34
N LEU A 23 -5.81 -24.54 3.24
CA LEU A 23 -5.77 -23.89 4.55
C LEU A 23 -5.22 -22.45 4.52
N ASN A 24 -4.42 -22.09 3.51
CA ASN A 24 -3.64 -20.85 3.50
C ASN A 24 -3.97 -19.89 2.35
N SER A 25 -4.81 -20.27 1.39
CA SER A 25 -5.16 -19.42 0.25
C SER A 25 -6.59 -18.85 0.30
N TYR A 26 -7.27 -18.97 1.46
CA TYR A 26 -8.66 -18.54 1.61
C TYR A 26 -8.87 -17.02 1.44
N ASP A 27 -7.82 -16.23 1.63
CA ASP A 27 -7.84 -14.76 1.52
C ASP A 27 -7.19 -14.25 0.22
N ASP A 28 -7.05 -15.11 -0.78
CA ASP A 28 -6.53 -14.74 -2.09
C ASP A 28 -7.65 -14.82 -3.13
N PRO A 29 -8.18 -13.69 -3.62
CA PRO A 29 -9.25 -13.67 -4.63
C PRO A 29 -8.94 -14.41 -5.93
N SER A 30 -7.67 -14.68 -6.21
CA SER A 30 -7.23 -15.44 -7.39
C SER A 30 -7.02 -16.93 -7.12
N SER A 31 -7.24 -17.38 -5.88
CA SER A 31 -7.21 -18.78 -5.48
C SER A 31 -8.54 -19.47 -5.76
N PHE A 32 -8.47 -20.77 -6.07
CA PHE A 32 -9.66 -21.63 -6.09
C PHE A 32 -10.27 -21.80 -4.69
N PHE A 33 -9.47 -21.61 -3.62
CA PHE A 33 -9.89 -21.80 -2.24
C PHE A 33 -10.38 -20.51 -1.57
N TYR A 34 -10.55 -19.43 -2.34
CA TYR A 34 -11.00 -18.15 -1.83
C TYR A 34 -12.34 -18.25 -1.10
N ASP A 35 -12.40 -17.68 0.10
CA ASP A 35 -13.58 -17.61 0.95
C ASP A 35 -13.80 -16.16 1.35
N ALA A 36 -14.72 -15.48 0.67
CA ALA A 36 -14.99 -14.07 0.88
C ALA A 36 -15.48 -13.76 2.31
N ASP A 37 -16.13 -14.71 2.99
CA ASP A 37 -16.60 -14.46 4.36
C ASP A 37 -15.45 -14.43 5.37
N ARG A 38 -14.36 -15.15 5.08
CA ARG A 38 -13.15 -15.20 5.92
C ARG A 38 -12.06 -14.23 5.45
N ALA A 39 -12.02 -13.91 4.16
CA ALA A 39 -10.95 -13.12 3.56
C ALA A 39 -10.90 -11.66 4.04
N PHE A 40 -12.05 -11.11 4.42
CA PHE A 40 -12.17 -9.73 4.91
C PHE A 40 -12.18 -9.65 6.44
N ASP A 41 -11.77 -10.72 7.13
CA ASP A 41 -11.59 -10.68 8.58
C ASP A 41 -10.52 -9.65 8.96
N ARG A 42 -10.88 -8.76 9.89
CA ARG A 42 -10.03 -7.66 10.38
C ARG A 42 -9.02 -8.12 11.43
N SER A 43 -8.28 -9.20 11.17
CA SER A 43 -7.45 -9.87 12.18
C SER A 43 -6.33 -9.00 12.75
N PHE A 44 -5.78 -8.09 11.94
CA PHE A 44 -4.72 -7.18 12.38
C PHE A 44 -5.20 -5.74 12.48
N SER A 45 -6.01 -5.25 11.53
CA SER A 45 -6.50 -3.87 11.55
C SER A 45 -7.34 -3.56 12.78
N ALA A 46 -8.22 -4.47 13.23
CA ALA A 46 -9.02 -4.25 14.44
C ALA A 46 -8.16 -4.23 15.72
N VAL A 47 -7.12 -5.08 15.80
CA VAL A 47 -6.15 -5.02 16.91
C VAL A 47 -5.42 -3.68 16.90
N ARG A 48 -5.09 -3.19 15.71
CA ARG A 48 -4.36 -1.93 15.56
C ARG A 48 -5.21 -0.72 15.93
N GLU A 49 -6.49 -0.68 15.55
CA GLU A 49 -7.45 0.33 16.02
C GLU A 49 -7.52 0.36 17.55
N ALA A 50 -7.67 -0.80 18.19
CA ALA A 50 -7.74 -0.88 19.65
C ALA A 50 -6.48 -0.38 20.37
N GLU A 51 -5.29 -0.60 19.79
CA GLU A 51 -4.04 -0.05 20.32
C GLU A 51 -3.98 1.47 20.20
N VAL A 52 -4.46 2.01 19.08
CA VAL A 52 -4.51 3.45 18.86
C VAL A 52 -5.54 4.10 19.78
N ASP A 53 -6.70 3.47 19.98
CA ASP A 53 -7.68 3.93 20.97
C ASP A 53 -7.08 4.05 22.37
N GLU A 54 -6.29 3.05 22.79
CA GLU A 54 -5.62 3.10 24.09
C GLU A 54 -4.57 4.22 24.16
N TYR A 55 -3.80 4.44 23.09
CA TYR A 55 -2.87 5.57 22.98
C TYR A 55 -3.60 6.92 23.07
N LEU A 56 -4.65 7.11 22.26
CA LEU A 56 -5.44 8.34 22.25
C LEU A 56 -6.03 8.64 23.62
N ARG A 57 -6.60 7.62 24.28
CA ARG A 57 -7.20 7.73 25.61
C ARG A 57 -6.19 8.03 26.71
N ARG A 58 -4.97 7.50 26.60
CA ARG A 58 -3.93 7.64 27.63
C ARG A 58 -3.14 8.94 27.48
N ASP A 59 -2.78 9.30 26.25
CA ASP A 59 -1.74 10.30 25.99
C ASP A 59 -2.26 11.56 25.29
N VAL A 60 -3.41 11.50 24.59
CA VAL A 60 -3.85 12.58 23.68
C VAL A 60 -5.10 13.30 24.19
N TYR A 61 -6.10 12.57 24.65
CA TYR A 61 -7.35 13.13 25.18
C TYR A 61 -7.22 13.75 26.57
N PRO A 62 -6.43 13.18 27.50
CA PRO A 62 -6.03 13.93 28.67
C PRO A 62 -5.24 15.14 28.17
N ALA A 63 -5.61 16.37 28.54
CA ALA A 63 -4.89 17.61 28.20
C ALA A 63 -3.52 17.70 28.92
N VAL A 64 -2.77 16.60 28.86
CA VAL A 64 -1.42 16.44 29.37
C VAL A 64 -0.49 17.05 28.32
N ALA A 65 0.49 17.82 28.78
CA ALA A 65 1.55 18.30 27.90
C ALA A 65 2.23 17.07 27.28
N LEU A 66 2.00 16.86 25.98
CA LEU A 66 2.75 15.87 25.21
C LEU A 66 4.26 16.20 25.33
N PRO A 67 5.15 15.19 25.25
CA PRO A 67 6.58 15.43 25.28
C PRO A 67 6.92 16.53 24.29
N ASP A 68 7.58 17.58 24.79
CA ASP A 68 7.90 18.75 23.99
C ASP A 68 8.69 18.27 22.77
N ARG A 69 8.13 18.49 21.58
CA ARG A 69 8.86 18.26 20.34
C ARG A 69 10.06 19.16 20.47
N THR A 70 11.26 18.60 20.45
CA THR A 70 12.48 19.37 20.70
C THR A 70 12.41 20.56 19.76
N GLY A 71 12.20 21.78 20.28
CA GLY A 71 11.84 22.96 19.50
C GLY A 71 12.92 23.43 18.51
N ALA A 72 13.94 22.61 18.29
CA ALA A 72 14.91 22.77 17.23
C ALA A 72 14.26 22.36 15.90
N PRO A 73 14.19 23.27 14.92
CA PRO A 73 13.96 22.89 13.53
C PRO A 73 15.04 21.88 13.17
N VAL A 74 14.66 20.64 12.90
CA VAL A 74 15.60 19.69 12.31
C VAL A 74 15.88 20.22 10.92
N ALA A 75 17.11 20.66 10.66
CA ALA A 75 17.53 21.06 9.32
C ALA A 75 17.32 19.86 8.38
N GLY A 76 16.38 20.01 7.44
CA GLY A 76 15.94 18.95 6.53
C GLY A 76 14.88 18.04 7.16
N GLU A 77 13.61 18.42 7.09
CA GLU A 77 12.50 17.52 7.42
C GLU A 77 12.56 16.28 6.53
N PHE A 78 12.48 15.09 7.13
CA PHE A 78 12.58 13.87 6.33
C PHE A 78 11.27 13.62 5.59
N LEU A 79 10.13 13.80 6.26
CA LEU A 79 8.82 13.52 5.70
C LEU A 79 7.79 14.59 6.12
N CYS A 80 7.09 15.16 5.15
CA CYS A 80 5.89 15.95 5.39
C CYS A 80 4.66 15.14 4.97
N ILE A 81 3.70 14.96 5.87
CA ILE A 81 2.50 14.16 5.68
C ILE A 81 1.32 15.11 5.54
N GLY A 82 0.61 15.04 4.41
CA GLY A 82 -0.63 15.75 4.18
C GLY A 82 -1.83 14.81 4.27
N ILE A 83 -2.83 15.18 5.07
CA ILE A 83 -4.06 14.40 5.27
C ILE A 83 -5.27 15.28 4.96
N PRO A 84 -5.98 15.08 3.84
CA PRO A 84 -7.27 15.72 3.60
C PRO A 84 -8.38 14.96 4.32
N SER A 85 -9.31 15.68 4.96
CA SER A 85 -10.47 15.11 5.63
C SER A 85 -11.71 15.95 5.35
N ILE A 86 -12.85 15.28 5.19
CA ILE A 86 -14.16 15.90 4.98
C ILE A 86 -15.20 15.20 5.85
N ASN A 87 -16.27 15.91 6.22
CA ASN A 87 -17.27 15.46 7.19
C ASN A 87 -18.13 14.24 6.77
N ARG A 88 -17.77 13.51 5.69
CA ARG A 88 -18.38 12.21 5.35
C ARG A 88 -17.77 11.05 6.14
N THR A 89 -16.59 11.25 6.71
CA THR A 89 -15.88 10.25 7.52
C THR A 89 -16.23 10.44 9.00
N SER A 90 -15.96 9.41 9.82
CA SER A 90 -16.18 9.50 11.26
C SER A 90 -14.98 10.14 11.96
N SER A 91 -15.21 10.76 13.12
CA SER A 91 -14.10 11.26 13.96
C SER A 91 -13.13 10.17 14.40
N ALA A 92 -13.61 8.92 14.48
CA ALA A 92 -12.76 7.78 14.78
C ALA A 92 -11.74 7.52 13.66
N PHE A 93 -12.14 7.63 12.39
CA PHE A 93 -11.23 7.40 11.26
C PHE A 93 -10.07 8.38 11.26
N LEU A 94 -10.33 9.70 11.29
CA LEU A 94 -9.24 10.68 11.29
C LEU A 94 -8.34 10.53 12.53
N ALA A 95 -8.93 10.28 13.71
CA ALA A 95 -8.15 10.07 14.93
C ALA A 95 -7.28 8.80 14.85
N HIS A 96 -7.79 7.72 14.26
CA HIS A 96 -7.06 6.47 14.03
C HIS A 96 -5.95 6.64 12.99
N ALA A 97 -6.23 7.33 11.88
CA ALA A 97 -5.25 7.60 10.85
C ALA A 97 -4.07 8.41 11.40
N VAL A 98 -4.34 9.57 12.00
CA VAL A 98 -3.28 10.43 12.56
C VAL A 98 -2.62 9.75 13.77
N GLY A 99 -3.39 9.13 14.66
CA GLY A 99 -2.89 8.44 15.85
C GLY A 99 -1.96 7.28 15.51
N SER A 100 -2.34 6.45 14.53
CA SER A 100 -1.54 5.29 14.11
C SER A 100 -0.23 5.66 13.40
N LEU A 101 -0.12 6.88 12.88
CA LEU A 101 1.11 7.40 12.32
C LEU A 101 2.12 7.79 13.41
N VAL A 102 1.68 8.08 14.64
CA VAL A 102 2.54 8.68 15.68
C VAL A 102 2.77 7.82 16.92
N ASP A 103 1.81 6.97 17.30
CA ASP A 103 1.81 6.26 18.60
C ASP A 103 3.01 5.33 18.83
N THR A 104 3.60 4.80 17.76
CA THR A 104 4.76 3.90 17.84
C THR A 104 6.08 4.55 17.46
N LEU A 105 6.09 5.84 17.12
CA LEU A 105 7.31 6.55 16.78
C LEU A 105 8.14 6.87 18.02
N THR A 106 9.46 6.79 17.91
CA THR A 106 10.33 7.39 18.93
C THR A 106 10.24 8.92 18.87
N PRO A 107 10.63 9.65 19.93
CA PRO A 107 10.68 11.11 19.89
C PRO A 107 11.50 11.65 18.71
N GLU A 108 12.63 11.03 18.40
CA GLU A 108 13.48 11.40 17.25
C GLU A 108 12.76 11.18 15.92
N GLU A 109 12.04 10.06 15.78
CA GLU A 109 11.24 9.77 14.59
C GLU A 109 10.08 10.75 14.44
N ARG A 110 9.35 11.04 15.53
CA ARG A 110 8.25 12.03 15.54
C ARG A 110 8.73 13.44 15.19
N ASN A 111 9.94 13.81 15.59
CA ASN A 111 10.56 15.11 15.26
C ASN A 111 11.07 15.18 13.82
N SER A 112 11.28 14.04 13.15
CA SER A 112 11.69 13.98 11.74
C SER A 112 10.52 14.10 10.74
N ILE A 113 9.27 14.12 11.25
CA ILE A 113 8.06 14.21 10.43
C ILE A 113 7.23 15.45 10.78
N HIS A 114 6.57 16.00 9.77
CA HIS A 114 5.58 17.07 9.91
C HIS A 114 4.21 16.58 9.43
N ILE A 115 3.15 16.73 10.22
CA ILE A 115 1.79 16.30 9.87
C ILE A 115 0.89 17.52 9.68
N ALA A 116 0.46 17.76 8.44
CA ALA A 116 -0.52 18.78 8.07
C ALA A 116 -1.87 18.12 7.76
N VAL A 117 -2.91 18.51 8.51
CA VAL A 117 -4.29 18.01 8.31
C VAL A 117 -5.14 19.13 7.73
N LEU A 118 -5.76 18.88 6.58
CA LEU A 118 -6.71 19.79 5.95
C LEU A 118 -8.14 19.35 6.24
N LEU A 119 -8.87 20.19 6.97
CA LEU A 119 -10.32 20.07 7.10
C LEU A 119 -10.92 20.74 5.84
N ALA A 120 -11.18 19.93 4.81
CA ALA A 120 -11.48 20.39 3.46
C ALA A 120 -12.96 20.79 3.24
N ASP A 121 -13.81 20.67 4.25
CA ASP A 121 -15.19 21.16 4.18
C ASP A 121 -15.24 22.66 3.85
N LYS A 122 -16.21 23.05 3.02
CA LYS A 122 -16.41 24.44 2.58
C LYS A 122 -16.64 25.39 3.76
N ASP A 123 -17.40 24.93 4.74
CA ASP A 123 -17.48 25.56 6.06
C ASP A 123 -16.74 24.68 7.07
N PRO A 124 -15.56 25.09 7.56
CA PRO A 124 -14.77 24.26 8.46
C PRO A 124 -15.49 23.98 9.78
N LYS A 125 -16.43 24.84 10.22
CA LYS A 125 -17.22 24.60 11.45
C LYS A 125 -18.11 23.36 11.36
N THR A 126 -18.43 22.90 10.15
CA THR A 126 -19.24 21.69 9.95
C THR A 126 -18.45 20.40 10.14
N HIS A 127 -17.12 20.46 10.03
CA HIS A 127 -16.25 19.29 10.14
C HIS A 127 -16.23 18.76 11.59
N PHE A 128 -16.43 17.44 11.80
CA PHE A 128 -16.48 16.82 13.13
C PHE A 128 -15.26 17.10 14.02
N ALA A 129 -14.08 17.26 13.42
CA ALA A 129 -12.81 17.57 14.08
C ALA A 129 -12.55 19.06 14.32
N TYR A 130 -13.42 19.96 13.85
CA TYR A 130 -13.27 21.39 14.12
C TYR A 130 -13.46 21.69 15.61
N GLY A 131 -12.63 22.58 16.14
CA GLY A 131 -12.58 22.94 17.57
C GLY A 131 -12.10 21.83 18.50
N LYS A 132 -11.54 20.73 18.01
CA LYS A 132 -11.11 19.61 18.85
C LYS A 132 -9.62 19.68 19.19
N GLU A 133 -9.29 19.80 20.48
CA GLU A 133 -7.91 19.89 20.97
C GLU A 133 -7.05 18.68 20.59
N TRP A 134 -7.63 17.47 20.58
CA TRP A 134 -6.90 16.24 20.26
C TRP A 134 -6.22 16.28 18.90
N LEU A 135 -6.80 17.00 17.92
CA LEU A 135 -6.22 17.11 16.58
C LEU A 135 -4.93 17.94 16.62
N PHE A 136 -4.89 18.99 17.42
CA PHE A 136 -3.71 19.85 17.61
C PHE A 136 -2.62 19.21 18.45
N ASN A 137 -2.99 18.23 19.28
CA ASN A 137 -2.04 17.40 20.02
C ASN A 137 -1.31 16.42 19.08
N LEU A 138 -1.96 15.97 18.02
CA LEU A 138 -1.39 15.01 17.07
C LEU A 138 -0.72 15.68 15.86
N ALA A 139 -1.44 16.59 15.21
CA ALA A 139 -1.02 17.27 14.00
C ALA A 139 -0.11 18.46 14.32
N ASP A 140 0.85 18.71 13.43
CA ASP A 140 1.70 19.89 13.49
C ASP A 140 0.97 21.16 13.04
N GLN A 141 0.10 21.00 12.06
CA GLN A 141 -0.59 22.09 11.39
C GLN A 141 -1.99 21.64 11.01
N VAL A 142 -2.99 22.43 11.40
CA VAL A 142 -4.39 22.22 11.00
C VAL A 142 -4.79 23.32 10.04
N LEU A 143 -5.18 22.92 8.84
CA LEU A 143 -5.53 23.79 7.72
C LEU A 143 -7.03 23.83 7.54
N VAL A 144 -7.56 25.01 7.22
CA VAL A 144 -8.98 25.23 6.91
C VAL A 144 -9.10 26.19 5.74
N TYR A 145 -10.19 26.10 4.98
CA TYR A 145 -10.51 27.11 3.98
C TYR A 145 -11.15 28.35 4.60
N GLU A 146 -10.83 29.52 4.03
CA GLU A 146 -11.50 30.77 4.33
C GLU A 146 -12.99 30.68 3.99
N ASN A 147 -13.85 31.04 4.94
CA ASN A 147 -15.29 31.11 4.70
C ASN A 147 -15.66 32.49 4.17
N THR A 148 -15.83 32.61 2.85
CA THR A 148 -16.17 33.87 2.18
C THR A 148 -17.60 34.36 2.44
N ASN A 149 -18.48 33.51 2.98
CA ASN A 149 -19.88 33.83 3.21
C ASN A 149 -20.18 34.42 4.59
N VAL A 150 -19.17 34.50 5.45
CA VAL A 150 -19.32 34.95 6.83
C VAL A 150 -18.34 36.10 7.05
N SER A 151 -18.84 37.35 6.97
CA SER A 151 -18.16 38.51 7.55
C SER A 151 -18.25 38.44 9.08
N GLU A 152 -17.73 37.38 9.67
CA GLU A 152 -17.64 37.25 11.12
C GLU A 152 -16.25 36.69 11.44
N THR A 153 -15.51 37.52 12.18
CA THR A 153 -14.55 37.11 13.20
C THR A 153 -14.73 35.66 13.58
N ILE A 154 -13.71 34.83 13.33
CA ILE A 154 -13.54 33.52 13.95
C ILE A 154 -13.92 33.69 15.42
N ASP A 155 -15.04 33.10 15.83
CA ASP A 155 -15.60 33.24 17.17
C ASP A 155 -14.47 33.16 18.21
N GLU A 156 -14.26 34.26 18.95
CA GLU A 156 -13.26 34.38 20.02
C GLU A 156 -13.47 33.34 21.14
N THR A 157 -14.53 32.54 21.10
CA THR A 157 -14.76 31.38 21.98
C THR A 157 -13.97 30.11 21.61
N SER A 158 -13.25 30.06 20.48
CA SER A 158 -12.28 28.98 20.13
C SER A 158 -10.83 29.32 20.53
N SER A 159 -10.67 30.14 21.58
CA SER A 159 -9.63 31.18 21.76
C SER A 159 -8.15 30.79 21.78
N ASN A 160 -7.75 29.51 21.64
CA ASN A 160 -6.33 29.11 21.70
C ASN A 160 -5.87 28.13 20.60
N LEU A 161 -6.75 27.71 19.69
CA LEU A 161 -6.39 26.75 18.64
C LEU A 161 -5.91 27.46 17.37
N ASN A 162 -4.68 27.17 16.95
CA ASN A 162 -3.99 27.89 15.87
C ASN A 162 -4.24 27.25 14.50
N TYR A 163 -5.33 27.67 13.84
CA TYR A 163 -5.64 27.25 12.47
C TYR A 163 -4.83 28.04 11.43
N THR A 164 -4.34 27.34 10.40
CA THR A 164 -3.83 27.99 9.18
C THR A 164 -4.96 28.12 8.16
N VAL A 165 -5.35 29.37 7.88
CA VAL A 165 -6.42 29.68 6.92
C VAL A 165 -5.85 29.77 5.51
N LEU A 166 -6.54 29.12 4.56
CA LEU A 166 -6.15 29.05 3.16
C LEU A 166 -7.25 29.62 2.26
N PRO A 167 -6.90 30.25 1.12
CA PRO A 167 -7.90 30.69 0.17
C PRO A 167 -8.66 29.49 -0.39
N HIS A 168 -9.99 29.59 -0.44
CA HIS A 168 -10.81 28.52 -1.03
C HIS A 168 -10.58 28.37 -2.53
N ASP A 169 -10.45 29.50 -3.25
CA ASP A 169 -10.04 29.53 -4.66
C ASP A 169 -8.51 29.65 -4.78
N VAL A 170 -7.85 28.48 -4.82
CA VAL A 170 -6.39 28.38 -4.91
C VAL A 170 -5.82 28.67 -6.30
N ARG A 171 -6.68 28.83 -7.32
CA ARG A 171 -6.26 29.11 -8.71
C ARG A 171 -6.55 30.54 -9.15
N GLY A 172 -7.45 31.24 -8.46
CA GLY A 172 -7.89 32.59 -8.83
C GLY A 172 -8.82 32.62 -10.06
N VAL A 173 -9.41 31.48 -10.44
CA VAL A 173 -10.34 31.36 -11.58
C VAL A 173 -11.69 30.75 -11.17
N GLY A 174 -11.93 30.60 -9.87
CA GLY A 174 -13.08 29.91 -9.30
C GLY A 174 -12.82 28.43 -9.03
N ARG A 175 -13.62 27.88 -8.13
CA ARG A 175 -13.66 26.46 -7.72
C ARG A 175 -15.10 25.98 -7.85
N SER A 176 -15.34 24.88 -8.58
CA SER A 176 -16.70 24.34 -8.74
C SER A 176 -17.08 23.43 -7.58
N ASP A 177 -18.35 23.02 -7.53
CA ASP A 177 -18.82 22.01 -6.58
C ASP A 177 -18.54 20.56 -7.07
N ASP A 178 -17.77 20.38 -8.15
CA ASP A 178 -17.38 19.05 -8.65
C ASP A 178 -16.48 18.31 -7.66
N ARG A 179 -16.86 17.07 -7.31
CA ARG A 179 -16.16 16.26 -6.30
C ARG A 179 -14.71 15.97 -6.70
N VAL A 180 -14.48 15.65 -7.98
CA VAL A 180 -13.15 15.26 -8.47
C VAL A 180 -12.23 16.46 -8.51
N GLU A 181 -12.73 17.61 -8.96
CA GLU A 181 -11.99 18.88 -8.89
C GLU A 181 -11.62 19.22 -7.45
N ASN A 182 -12.57 19.10 -6.51
CA ASN A 182 -12.36 19.44 -5.11
C ASN A 182 -11.25 18.59 -4.46
N ILE A 183 -11.33 17.27 -4.56
CA ILE A 183 -10.30 16.34 -4.03
C ILE A 183 -8.91 16.70 -4.60
N ARG A 184 -8.85 16.96 -5.90
CA ARG A 184 -7.59 17.29 -6.59
C ARG A 184 -6.98 18.60 -6.09
N LEU A 185 -7.80 19.62 -5.86
CA LEU A 185 -7.36 20.91 -5.34
C LEU A 185 -6.94 20.80 -3.86
N ASP A 186 -7.67 20.01 -3.06
CA ASP A 186 -7.32 19.72 -1.66
C ASP A 186 -5.95 19.05 -1.55
N HIS A 187 -5.68 18.08 -2.43
CA HIS A 187 -4.35 17.49 -2.55
C HIS A 187 -3.33 18.56 -2.96
N SER A 188 -3.60 19.36 -3.99
CA SER A 188 -2.66 20.40 -4.47
C SER A 188 -2.23 21.38 -3.37
N VAL A 189 -3.13 21.66 -2.42
CA VAL A 189 -2.87 22.51 -1.26
C VAL A 189 -1.89 21.84 -0.31
N LEU A 190 -2.10 20.57 0.03
CA LEU A 190 -1.20 19.80 0.89
C LEU A 190 0.20 19.68 0.26
N PHE A 191 0.27 19.47 -1.06
CA PHE A 191 1.53 19.53 -1.81
C PHE A 191 2.23 20.88 -1.65
N GLU A 192 1.50 21.99 -1.75
CA GLU A 192 2.07 23.34 -1.58
C GLU A 192 2.59 23.56 -0.15
N VAL A 193 1.77 23.23 0.85
CA VAL A 193 2.10 23.40 2.26
C VAL A 193 3.38 22.64 2.61
N CYS A 194 3.45 21.37 2.22
CA CYS A 194 4.62 20.56 2.47
C CYS A 194 5.83 20.99 1.65
N ARG A 195 5.69 21.30 0.36
CA ARG A 195 6.81 21.73 -0.49
C ARG A 195 7.48 23.00 0.02
N LYS A 196 6.74 23.95 0.60
CA LYS A 196 7.31 25.17 1.21
C LYS A 196 8.28 24.90 2.38
N ARG A 197 8.19 23.72 2.98
CA ARG A 197 9.08 23.28 4.07
C ARG A 197 10.34 22.57 3.57
N ASP A 198 10.42 22.30 2.28
CA ASP A 198 11.49 21.56 1.62
C ASP A 198 11.84 20.19 2.26
N PRO A 199 10.85 19.30 2.47
CA PRO A 199 11.10 17.99 3.06
C PRO A 199 11.81 17.08 2.05
N SER A 200 12.47 16.01 2.50
CA SER A 200 13.02 15.01 1.56
C SER A 200 11.90 14.30 0.78
N TYR A 201 10.78 14.00 1.46
CA TYR A 201 9.62 13.33 0.90
C TYR A 201 8.32 13.96 1.38
N PHE A 202 7.27 13.79 0.57
CA PHE A 202 5.89 14.14 0.93
C PHE A 202 5.02 12.89 0.90
N ALA A 203 4.30 12.61 1.97
CA ALA A 203 3.26 11.57 2.00
C ALA A 203 1.87 12.21 1.88
N LEU A 204 1.09 11.77 0.90
CA LEU A 204 -0.36 11.99 0.87
C LEU A 204 -1.02 10.75 1.51
N VAL A 205 -1.81 10.96 2.56
CA VAL A 205 -2.45 9.89 3.33
C VAL A 205 -3.93 10.21 3.51
N GLU A 206 -4.82 9.27 3.23
CA GLU A 206 -6.27 9.42 3.45
C GLU A 206 -6.62 9.34 4.95
N ASP A 207 -7.76 9.89 5.34
CA ASP A 207 -8.20 9.97 6.73
C ASP A 207 -8.85 8.68 7.26
N ASP A 208 -8.97 7.64 6.45
CA ASP A 208 -9.60 6.35 6.75
C ASP A 208 -8.62 5.17 6.62
N VAL A 209 -7.37 5.39 7.03
CA VAL A 209 -6.32 4.38 7.07
C VAL A 209 -5.90 4.01 8.50
N ILE A 210 -5.30 2.83 8.65
CA ILE A 210 -4.59 2.41 9.85
C ILE A 210 -3.18 1.95 9.49
N ALA A 211 -2.15 2.52 10.13
CA ALA A 211 -0.75 2.18 9.87
C ALA A 211 -0.24 1.02 10.76
N SER A 212 0.66 0.19 10.21
CA SER A 212 1.37 -0.84 10.97
C SER A 212 2.33 -0.20 11.98
N ARG A 213 2.60 -0.89 13.09
CA ARG A 213 3.48 -0.38 14.17
C ARG A 213 4.87 0.03 13.68
N ASP A 214 5.36 -0.61 12.64
CA ASP A 214 6.69 -0.44 12.07
C ASP A 214 6.70 0.33 10.74
N TRP A 215 5.59 1.00 10.40
CA TRP A 215 5.39 1.66 9.10
C TRP A 215 6.56 2.60 8.75
N PHE A 216 7.02 3.42 9.70
CA PHE A 216 8.06 4.42 9.45
C PHE A 216 9.44 3.80 9.25
N THR A 217 9.76 2.75 10.01
CA THR A 217 11.01 1.99 9.83
C THR A 217 11.02 1.28 8.47
N ARG A 218 9.90 0.67 8.07
CA ARG A 218 9.76 0.00 6.78
C ARG A 218 9.79 1.00 5.62
N PHE A 219 9.16 2.16 5.79
CA PHE A 219 9.22 3.29 4.87
C PHE A 219 10.66 3.76 4.63
N LYS A 220 11.40 4.13 5.69
CA LYS A 220 12.81 4.56 5.58
C LYS A 220 13.68 3.55 4.82
N LYS A 221 13.53 2.26 5.14
CA LYS A 221 14.25 1.18 4.45
C LYS A 221 13.83 1.06 2.99
N GLY A 222 12.53 1.14 2.71
CA GLY A 222 11.99 1.00 1.37
C GLY A 222 12.43 2.13 0.45
N VAL A 223 12.36 3.39 0.90
CA VAL A 223 12.81 4.51 0.07
C VAL A 223 14.31 4.44 -0.19
N ALA A 224 15.13 4.08 0.81
CA ALA A 224 16.55 3.86 0.57
C ALA A 224 16.83 2.76 -0.46
N GLN A 225 15.99 1.72 -0.52
CA GLN A 225 16.08 0.69 -1.56
C GLN A 225 15.64 1.20 -2.94
N VAL A 226 14.58 1.99 -3.02
CA VAL A 226 14.09 2.58 -4.28
C VAL A 226 15.12 3.57 -4.83
N GLU A 227 15.64 4.47 -4.01
CA GLU A 227 16.68 5.43 -4.39
C GLU A 227 17.93 4.73 -4.95
N LYS A 228 18.35 3.65 -4.29
CA LYS A 228 19.46 2.84 -4.80
C LYS A 228 19.14 2.22 -6.16
N GLN A 229 17.94 1.66 -6.34
CA GLN A 229 17.53 1.05 -7.61
C GLN A 229 17.36 2.07 -8.73
N ALA A 230 16.82 3.26 -8.43
CA ALA A 230 16.71 4.37 -9.37
C ALA A 230 18.11 4.82 -9.84
N LYS A 231 19.06 4.94 -8.91
CA LYS A 231 20.46 5.26 -9.24
C LYS A 231 21.14 4.18 -10.07
N ASP A 232 20.96 2.91 -9.72
CA ASP A 232 21.59 1.77 -10.41
C ASP A 232 21.02 1.57 -11.82
N SER A 233 19.72 1.81 -12.01
CA SER A 233 19.03 1.69 -13.31
C SER A 233 19.10 2.95 -14.17
N GLY A 234 19.39 4.11 -13.58
CA GLY A 234 19.31 5.41 -14.25
C GLY A 234 17.89 5.87 -14.56
N THR A 235 16.87 5.24 -13.96
CA THR A 235 15.45 5.56 -14.17
C THR A 235 14.86 6.14 -12.89
N ASP A 236 14.26 7.33 -12.98
CA ASP A 236 13.64 8.02 -11.85
C ASP A 236 12.30 7.38 -11.45
N TRP A 237 11.75 7.77 -10.30
CA TRP A 237 10.55 7.17 -9.71
C TRP A 237 9.58 8.23 -9.17
N ILE A 238 8.28 8.02 -9.35
CA ILE A 238 7.28 9.03 -9.00
C ILE A 238 6.76 8.90 -7.57
N TYR A 239 6.53 7.68 -7.10
CA TYR A 239 6.04 7.43 -5.74
C TYR A 239 6.30 6.01 -5.25
N LEU A 240 6.23 5.89 -3.93
CA LEU A 240 6.22 4.66 -3.15
C LEU A 240 4.87 4.55 -2.45
N ARG A 241 4.11 3.50 -2.79
CA ARG A 241 2.84 3.16 -2.17
C ARG A 241 3.07 2.58 -0.77
N LEU A 242 2.44 3.18 0.23
CA LEU A 242 2.33 2.62 1.59
C LEU A 242 1.12 1.68 1.68
N PHE A 243 0.09 1.95 0.87
CA PHE A 243 -1.07 1.10 0.64
C PHE A 243 -1.25 0.75 -0.84
N TYR A 244 -1.70 -0.47 -1.09
CA TYR A 244 -2.25 -0.89 -2.37
C TYR A 244 -3.28 -1.99 -2.14
N SER A 245 -4.30 -2.06 -2.99
CA SER A 245 -5.23 -3.17 -2.93
C SER A 245 -4.68 -4.41 -3.64
N GLU A 246 -4.79 -5.55 -2.97
CA GLU A 246 -4.45 -6.85 -3.55
C GLU A 246 -5.57 -7.44 -4.41
N LEU A 247 -6.78 -6.85 -4.40
CA LEU A 247 -7.92 -7.30 -5.22
C LEU A 247 -7.60 -7.33 -6.72
N PHE A 248 -6.76 -6.40 -7.19
CA PHE A 248 -6.40 -6.27 -8.61
C PHE A 248 -5.14 -7.10 -9.00
N MET A 249 -4.54 -7.82 -8.05
CA MET A 249 -3.27 -8.52 -8.24
C MET A 249 -3.41 -10.01 -8.54
N GLY A 250 -4.58 -10.42 -9.03
CA GLY A 250 -4.86 -11.80 -9.41
C GLY A 250 -4.23 -12.24 -10.73
N TRP A 251 -4.69 -13.37 -11.25
CA TRP A 251 -4.33 -13.87 -12.59
C TRP A 251 -5.02 -13.02 -13.66
N ASN A 252 -4.29 -12.07 -14.24
CA ASN A 252 -4.79 -11.09 -15.20
C ASN A 252 -4.49 -11.53 -16.65
N ASN A 253 -5.46 -11.41 -17.55
CA ASN A 253 -5.34 -11.87 -18.94
C ASN A 253 -4.26 -11.10 -19.73
N GLU A 254 -4.00 -9.86 -19.35
CA GLU A 254 -3.02 -8.95 -19.93
C GLU A 254 -1.57 -9.46 -19.74
N GLU A 255 -1.35 -10.40 -18.82
CA GLU A 255 -0.06 -10.99 -18.49
C GLU A 255 0.06 -12.46 -18.94
N ILE A 256 -0.85 -12.95 -19.78
CA ILE A 256 -0.86 -14.35 -20.24
C ILE A 256 0.49 -14.78 -20.84
N PHE A 257 1.18 -13.87 -21.54
CA PHE A 257 2.50 -14.14 -22.09
C PHE A 257 3.57 -14.29 -21.01
N ASP A 258 3.49 -13.53 -19.93
CA ASP A 258 4.42 -13.64 -18.81
C ASP A 258 4.20 -14.94 -18.05
N TYR A 259 2.94 -15.35 -17.87
CA TYR A 259 2.60 -16.65 -17.29
C TYR A 259 3.12 -17.81 -18.17
N LEU A 260 2.93 -17.71 -19.49
CA LEU A 260 3.42 -18.71 -20.44
C LEU A 260 4.95 -18.80 -20.43
N LYS A 261 5.66 -17.68 -20.31
CA LYS A 261 7.13 -17.68 -20.18
C LYS A 261 7.57 -18.50 -18.97
N VAL A 262 6.92 -18.32 -17.81
CA VAL A 262 7.23 -19.09 -16.59
C VAL A 262 6.97 -20.59 -16.78
N VAL A 263 5.85 -20.95 -17.42
CA VAL A 263 5.53 -22.35 -17.74
C VAL A 263 6.59 -22.95 -18.68
N ILE A 264 6.94 -22.26 -19.77
CA ILE A 264 7.96 -22.70 -20.72
C ILE A 264 9.32 -22.85 -20.02
N LEU A 265 9.68 -21.90 -19.15
CA LEU A 265 10.92 -21.97 -18.35
C LEU A 265 10.93 -23.20 -17.44
N ALA A 266 9.81 -23.53 -16.81
CA ALA A 266 9.69 -24.73 -15.96
C ALA A 266 9.91 -26.02 -16.78
N TYR A 267 9.28 -26.15 -17.95
CA TYR A 267 9.50 -27.30 -18.82
C TYR A 267 10.93 -27.38 -19.37
N THR A 268 11.45 -26.26 -19.87
CA THR A 268 12.79 -26.22 -20.48
C THR A 268 13.88 -26.51 -19.46
N SER A 269 13.80 -25.97 -18.25
CA SER A 269 14.75 -26.24 -17.17
C SER A 269 14.79 -27.75 -16.83
N VAL A 270 13.63 -28.40 -16.70
CA VAL A 270 13.56 -29.85 -16.46
C VAL A 270 14.16 -30.65 -17.62
N ILE A 271 13.82 -30.29 -18.87
CA ILE A 271 14.38 -30.96 -20.06
C ILE A 271 15.91 -30.81 -20.09
N VAL A 272 16.45 -29.62 -19.82
CA VAL A 272 17.90 -29.37 -19.75
C VAL A 272 18.52 -30.21 -18.64
N CYS A 273 17.94 -30.25 -17.44
CA CYS A 273 18.42 -31.11 -16.35
C CYS A 273 18.44 -32.60 -16.74
N LEU A 274 17.40 -33.08 -17.44
CA LEU A 274 17.34 -34.45 -17.94
C LEU A 274 18.46 -34.72 -18.97
N LEU A 275 18.67 -33.81 -19.92
CA LEU A 275 19.72 -33.93 -20.94
C LEU A 275 21.12 -33.93 -20.33
N VAL A 276 21.36 -33.06 -19.33
CA VAL A 276 22.62 -33.03 -18.57
C VAL A 276 22.83 -34.33 -17.81
N ALA A 277 21.80 -34.81 -17.10
CA ALA A 277 21.86 -36.08 -16.36
C ALA A 277 22.16 -37.27 -17.29
N LEU A 278 21.55 -37.29 -18.48
CA LEU A 278 21.81 -38.28 -19.52
C LEU A 278 23.25 -38.20 -20.05
N ARG A 279 23.76 -36.99 -20.31
CA ARG A 279 25.14 -36.77 -20.78
C ARG A 279 26.17 -37.20 -19.74
N CYS A 280 25.98 -36.84 -18.47
CA CYS A 280 26.85 -37.25 -17.37
C CYS A 280 26.86 -38.78 -17.18
N ARG A 281 25.70 -39.44 -17.34
CA ARG A 281 25.60 -40.90 -17.27
C ARG A 281 26.30 -41.60 -18.44
N ARG A 282 26.13 -41.10 -19.66
CA ARG A 282 26.82 -41.62 -20.85
C ARG A 282 28.33 -41.50 -20.73
N HIS A 283 28.84 -40.44 -20.11
CA HIS A 283 30.28 -40.28 -19.85
C HIS A 283 30.80 -41.26 -18.77
N ARG A 284 29.95 -41.70 -17.84
CA ARG A 284 30.32 -42.61 -16.75
C ARG A 284 30.10 -44.10 -17.07
N HIS A 285 29.20 -44.44 -18.00
CA HIS A 285 28.89 -45.82 -18.36
C HIS A 285 28.61 -45.96 -19.87
N SER A 286 29.34 -46.87 -20.54
CA SER A 286 29.21 -47.21 -21.97
C SER A 286 28.10 -48.26 -22.24
N GLY A 287 27.03 -48.27 -21.43
CA GLY A 287 25.94 -49.25 -21.47
C GLY A 287 24.62 -48.69 -22.03
N SER A 288 23.68 -49.59 -22.35
CA SER A 288 22.37 -49.29 -22.99
C SER A 288 21.65 -48.09 -22.37
N PHE A 289 21.23 -47.18 -23.26
CA PHE A 289 21.00 -45.76 -23.00
C PHE A 289 19.64 -45.41 -22.35
N ALA A 290 18.67 -46.32 -22.33
CA ALA A 290 17.35 -46.06 -21.75
C ALA A 290 16.69 -47.35 -21.24
N SER A 291 16.58 -47.50 -19.92
CA SER A 291 15.73 -48.54 -19.35
C SER A 291 14.25 -48.16 -19.51
N LYS A 292 13.36 -49.16 -19.60
CA LYS A 292 11.90 -48.92 -19.60
C LYS A 292 11.46 -48.06 -18.41
N ASP A 293 12.06 -48.27 -17.24
CA ASP A 293 11.82 -47.49 -16.02
C ASP A 293 12.21 -46.02 -16.18
N PHE A 294 13.30 -45.72 -16.88
CA PHE A 294 13.73 -44.34 -17.14
C PHE A 294 12.74 -43.62 -18.07
N ALA A 295 12.35 -44.26 -19.18
CA ALA A 295 11.37 -43.70 -20.11
C ALA A 295 10.02 -43.45 -19.43
N GLN A 296 9.55 -44.39 -18.60
CA GLN A 296 8.33 -44.23 -17.81
C GLN A 296 8.43 -43.08 -16.81
N THR A 297 9.57 -42.92 -16.14
CA THR A 297 9.78 -41.81 -15.19
C THR A 297 9.77 -40.46 -15.91
N VAL A 298 10.41 -40.35 -17.07
CA VAL A 298 10.38 -39.12 -17.89
C VAL A 298 8.97 -38.81 -18.37
N ALA A 299 8.21 -39.83 -18.82
CA ALA A 299 6.82 -39.65 -19.22
C ALA A 299 5.94 -39.16 -18.05
N LEU A 300 6.11 -39.70 -16.85
CA LEU A 300 5.41 -39.24 -15.64
C LEU A 300 5.81 -37.80 -15.28
N LEU A 301 7.09 -37.48 -15.33
CA LEU A 301 7.59 -36.15 -14.99
C LEU A 301 7.00 -35.07 -15.91
N LEU A 302 7.12 -35.26 -17.23
CA LEU A 302 6.70 -34.28 -18.23
C LEU A 302 5.18 -34.25 -18.43
N GLY A 303 4.54 -35.43 -18.41
CA GLY A 303 3.12 -35.58 -18.73
C GLY A 303 2.17 -35.53 -17.53
N LEU A 304 2.67 -35.63 -16.29
CA LEU A 304 1.83 -35.67 -15.09
C LEU A 304 2.33 -34.73 -13.99
N TRP A 305 3.59 -34.88 -13.56
CA TRP A 305 4.05 -34.17 -12.36
C TRP A 305 4.21 -32.66 -12.59
N ILE A 306 4.85 -32.24 -13.70
CA ILE A 306 4.97 -30.82 -14.04
C ILE A 306 3.58 -30.19 -14.25
N PRO A 307 2.67 -30.74 -15.09
CA PRO A 307 1.31 -30.23 -15.20
C PRO A 307 0.59 -30.11 -13.85
N ALA A 308 0.70 -31.12 -12.97
CA ALA A 308 0.06 -31.10 -11.67
C ALA A 308 0.63 -30.00 -10.74
N CYS A 309 1.94 -29.75 -10.78
CA CYS A 309 2.55 -28.64 -10.05
C CYS A 309 2.13 -27.27 -10.60
N ILE A 310 2.05 -27.12 -11.93
CA ILE A 310 1.58 -25.89 -12.57
C ILE A 310 0.11 -25.65 -12.20
N ALA A 311 -0.74 -26.66 -12.31
CA ALA A 311 -2.14 -26.57 -11.92
C ALA A 311 -2.25 -26.17 -10.44
N LEU A 312 -1.45 -26.78 -9.56
CA LEU A 312 -1.42 -26.42 -8.14
C LEU A 312 -1.05 -24.94 -7.93
N ALA A 313 -0.05 -24.42 -8.65
CA ALA A 313 0.34 -23.01 -8.58
C ALA A 313 -0.83 -22.08 -8.94
N PHE A 314 -1.53 -22.34 -10.05
CA PHE A 314 -2.67 -21.50 -10.44
C PHE A 314 -3.84 -21.58 -9.44
N VAL A 315 -4.22 -22.78 -8.97
CA VAL A 315 -5.31 -22.91 -7.98
C VAL A 315 -4.93 -22.35 -6.61
N THR A 316 -3.64 -22.26 -6.27
CA THR A 316 -3.17 -21.64 -5.02
C THR A 316 -3.49 -20.15 -4.97
N GLY A 317 -3.54 -19.48 -6.11
CA GLY A 317 -3.69 -18.04 -6.21
C GLY A 317 -2.35 -17.30 -6.21
N ARG A 318 -2.31 -16.20 -6.96
CA ARG A 318 -1.12 -15.40 -7.23
C ARG A 318 -0.60 -14.69 -5.99
N ILE A 319 -1.47 -14.14 -5.14
CA ILE A 319 -1.07 -13.39 -3.95
C ILE A 319 -0.45 -14.35 -2.92
N THR A 320 -1.04 -15.54 -2.75
CA THR A 320 -0.52 -16.56 -1.85
C THR A 320 0.84 -17.08 -2.31
N LEU A 321 1.00 -17.34 -3.62
CA LEU A 321 2.30 -17.69 -4.17
C LEU A 321 3.32 -16.56 -4.00
N HIS A 322 2.91 -15.31 -4.18
CA HIS A 322 3.77 -14.14 -4.00
C HIS A 322 4.26 -14.03 -2.55
N ARG A 323 3.38 -14.24 -1.57
CA ARG A 323 3.74 -14.30 -0.15
C ARG A 323 4.71 -15.44 0.17
N LEU A 324 4.56 -16.59 -0.48
CA LEU A 324 5.50 -17.71 -0.33
C LEU A 324 6.87 -17.43 -0.92
N ALA A 325 6.93 -16.69 -2.03
CA ALA A 325 8.19 -16.32 -2.68
C ALA A 325 8.91 -15.17 -1.97
N THR A 326 8.16 -14.30 -1.29
CA THR A 326 8.67 -13.08 -0.66
C THR A 326 8.90 -13.31 0.83
N PHE A 327 10.11 -13.72 1.19
CA PHE A 327 10.48 -14.01 2.58
C PHE A 327 10.86 -12.76 3.40
N THR A 328 11.23 -11.67 2.73
CA THR A 328 11.72 -10.45 3.38
C THR A 328 10.90 -9.24 2.96
N PRO A 329 10.38 -8.44 3.91
CA PRO A 329 9.75 -7.16 3.59
C PRO A 329 10.71 -6.26 2.82
N GLY A 330 10.19 -5.55 1.82
CA GLY A 330 10.98 -4.66 1.00
C GLY A 330 10.12 -3.79 0.10
N VAL A 331 10.67 -3.46 -1.07
CA VAL A 331 9.94 -2.75 -2.12
C VAL A 331 9.80 -3.62 -3.37
N ARG A 332 8.68 -3.44 -4.05
CA ARG A 332 8.39 -4.08 -5.33
C ARG A 332 8.00 -3.01 -6.34
N GLU A 333 8.55 -3.11 -7.55
CA GLU A 333 8.08 -2.28 -8.65
C GLU A 333 6.64 -2.67 -8.99
N MET A 334 5.77 -1.67 -9.08
CA MET A 334 4.34 -1.82 -9.32
C MET A 334 3.93 -1.01 -10.55
N PRO A 335 4.36 -1.42 -11.76
CA PRO A 335 4.06 -0.68 -12.98
C PRO A 335 2.57 -0.75 -13.37
N ARG A 336 1.83 -1.75 -12.88
CA ARG A 336 0.41 -2.01 -13.19
C ARG A 336 -0.34 -2.43 -11.93
N TYR A 337 -1.66 -2.33 -11.97
CA TYR A 337 -2.61 -2.78 -10.93
C TYR A 337 -2.44 -2.10 -9.57
N GLY A 338 -1.62 -1.03 -9.50
CA GLY A 338 -1.61 -0.13 -8.36
C GLY A 338 -2.88 0.73 -8.44
N CYS A 339 -3.88 0.41 -7.63
CA CYS A 339 -5.00 1.30 -7.42
C CYS A 339 -4.77 2.16 -6.16
N CYS A 340 -5.48 3.29 -6.16
CA CYS A 340 -5.97 3.97 -4.97
C CYS A 340 -4.92 4.86 -4.29
N ALA A 341 -5.34 5.86 -3.52
CA ALA A 341 -4.48 6.94 -3.02
C ALA A 341 -4.35 7.00 -1.48
N GLN A 342 -4.76 5.94 -0.77
CA GLN A 342 -4.77 5.87 0.70
C GLN A 342 -3.43 6.25 1.35
N GLY A 343 -2.31 5.94 0.70
CA GLY A 343 -0.97 6.28 1.19
C GLY A 343 0.06 6.26 0.08
N LEU A 344 0.46 7.44 -0.37
CA LEU A 344 1.45 7.66 -1.43
C LEU A 344 2.57 8.56 -0.94
N VAL A 345 3.83 8.15 -1.14
CA VAL A 345 4.99 8.99 -0.84
C VAL A 345 5.71 9.40 -2.11
N PHE A 346 5.94 10.70 -2.26
CA PHE A 346 6.56 11.35 -3.40
C PHE A 346 7.90 11.97 -3.01
N PRO A 347 8.94 11.91 -3.86
CA PRO A 347 10.16 12.66 -3.63
C PRO A 347 9.94 14.16 -3.93
N ASN A 348 10.65 15.02 -3.19
CA ASN A 348 10.45 16.47 -3.23
C ASN A 348 10.53 17.06 -4.65
N HIS A 349 11.48 16.59 -5.46
CA HIS A 349 11.74 17.14 -6.80
C HIS A 349 10.57 16.96 -7.78
N HIS A 350 9.58 16.13 -7.45
CA HIS A 350 8.36 15.97 -8.25
C HIS A 350 7.18 16.82 -7.77
N LEU A 351 7.24 17.40 -6.56
CA LEU A 351 6.07 18.03 -5.94
C LEU A 351 5.56 19.25 -6.69
N GLN A 352 6.44 20.09 -7.23
CA GLN A 352 6.03 21.25 -8.04
C GLN A 352 5.26 20.80 -9.30
N GLY A 353 5.81 19.84 -10.04
CA GLY A 353 5.19 19.35 -11.27
C GLY A 353 3.84 18.67 -11.02
N LEU A 354 3.73 17.88 -9.94
CA LEU A 354 2.48 17.27 -9.52
C LEU A 354 1.46 18.31 -9.04
N GLN A 355 1.88 19.31 -8.27
CA GLN A 355 1.03 20.42 -7.83
C GLN A 355 0.43 21.16 -9.03
N ASP A 356 1.24 21.49 -10.04
CA ASP A 356 0.78 22.20 -11.24
C ASP A 356 -0.24 21.37 -12.01
N PHE A 357 0.01 20.07 -12.15
CA PHE A 357 -0.88 19.12 -12.82
C PHE A 357 -2.20 18.92 -12.04
N LEU A 358 -2.15 18.94 -10.70
CA LEU A 358 -3.32 18.91 -9.81
C LEU A 358 -4.11 20.22 -9.80
N ARG A 359 -3.55 21.36 -10.24
CA ARG A 359 -4.31 22.62 -10.37
C ARG A 359 -4.92 22.78 -11.75
N THR A 360 -4.14 22.47 -12.77
CA THR A 360 -4.48 22.76 -14.17
C THR A 360 -4.29 21.49 -14.99
N PRO A 361 -5.27 20.57 -14.97
CA PRO A 361 -5.11 19.28 -15.60
C PRO A 361 -5.26 19.46 -17.12
N PRO A 362 -4.44 18.82 -17.95
CA PRO A 362 -4.57 18.95 -19.40
C PRO A 362 -5.86 18.31 -19.95
N PHE A 363 -6.49 17.39 -19.21
CA PHE A 363 -7.72 16.69 -19.59
C PHE A 363 -8.61 16.44 -18.35
N GLN A 364 -9.89 16.09 -18.57
CA GLN A 364 -10.76 15.61 -17.48
C GLN A 364 -10.35 14.19 -17.10
N PHE A 365 -9.79 14.02 -15.90
CA PHE A 365 -9.38 12.72 -15.37
C PHE A 365 -10.25 12.30 -14.20
N PRO A 366 -10.66 11.02 -14.12
CA PRO A 366 -10.95 10.37 -12.84
C PRO A 366 -9.76 10.53 -11.88
N GLY A 367 -10.01 10.93 -10.63
CA GLY A 367 -9.00 11.45 -9.70
C GLY A 367 -7.71 10.61 -9.56
N ASP A 368 -7.83 9.27 -9.59
CA ASP A 368 -6.70 8.35 -9.34
C ASP A 368 -5.76 8.15 -10.55
N MET A 369 -6.15 8.60 -11.75
CA MET A 369 -5.36 8.41 -12.97
C MET A 369 -4.34 9.52 -13.21
N ILE A 370 -4.46 10.63 -12.49
CA ILE A 370 -3.64 11.84 -12.66
C ILE A 370 -2.16 11.53 -12.46
N THR A 371 -1.82 10.86 -11.36
CA THR A 371 -0.44 10.51 -11.03
C THR A 371 0.10 9.41 -11.96
N GLU A 372 -0.75 8.48 -12.37
CA GLU A 372 -0.40 7.38 -13.28
C GLU A 372 -0.03 7.89 -14.68
N ASP A 373 -0.75 8.90 -15.18
CA ASP A 373 -0.45 9.52 -16.47
C ASP A 373 0.79 10.43 -16.40
N TYR A 374 0.95 11.20 -15.32
CA TYR A 374 2.18 11.97 -15.07
C TYR A 374 3.42 11.07 -15.10
N ALA A 375 3.33 9.89 -14.47
CA ALA A 375 4.40 8.89 -14.47
C ALA A 375 4.66 8.32 -15.87
N ARG A 376 3.58 7.96 -16.61
CA ARG A 376 3.69 7.38 -17.96
C ARG A 376 4.36 8.33 -18.93
N GLU A 377 3.94 9.61 -18.96
CA GLU A 377 4.50 10.62 -19.87
C GLU A 377 5.99 10.86 -19.65
N ARG A 378 6.47 10.67 -18.42
CA ARG A 378 7.86 10.93 -18.02
C ARG A 378 8.71 9.66 -17.88
N GLY A 379 8.14 8.49 -18.13
CA GLY A 379 8.82 7.21 -17.97
C GLY A 379 9.25 6.92 -16.52
N LEU A 380 8.50 7.43 -15.53
CA LEU A 380 8.82 7.27 -14.11
C LEU A 380 8.35 5.91 -13.60
N THR A 381 9.20 5.25 -12.81
CA THR A 381 8.87 3.99 -12.16
C THR A 381 7.97 4.22 -10.94
N LYS A 382 7.22 3.18 -10.57
CA LYS A 382 6.22 3.20 -9.49
C LYS A 382 6.52 2.05 -8.55
N TRP A 383 6.51 2.30 -7.25
CA TRP A 383 6.94 1.32 -6.26
C TRP A 383 5.88 1.13 -5.18
N ALA A 384 5.94 0.00 -4.48
CA ALA A 384 5.13 -0.25 -3.28
C ALA A 384 5.96 -0.94 -2.20
N LEU A 385 5.66 -0.64 -0.94
CA LEU A 385 6.12 -1.44 0.20
C LEU A 385 5.39 -2.78 0.20
N ASP A 386 6.14 -3.87 0.27
CA ASP A 386 5.61 -5.22 0.19
C ASP A 386 6.07 -6.06 1.39
N PRO A 387 5.17 -6.52 2.28
CA PRO A 387 3.72 -6.27 2.30
C PRO A 387 3.37 -4.79 2.53
N SER A 388 2.10 -4.39 2.35
CA SER A 388 1.68 -3.02 2.68
C SER A 388 1.91 -2.68 4.18
N VAL A 389 2.08 -1.39 4.48
CA VAL A 389 2.23 -0.87 5.86
C VAL A 389 1.00 -0.10 6.33
N MET A 390 -0.05 -0.05 5.50
CA MET A 390 -1.31 0.61 5.81
C MET A 390 -2.46 -0.29 5.37
N GLN A 391 -3.64 -0.04 5.93
CA GLN A 391 -4.88 -0.68 5.51
C GLN A 391 -6.00 0.34 5.56
N HIS A 392 -6.92 0.23 4.59
CA HIS A 392 -8.14 1.01 4.57
C HIS A 392 -9.14 0.45 5.57
N VAL A 393 -9.66 1.29 6.48
CA VAL A 393 -10.62 0.87 7.52
C VAL A 393 -12.08 1.22 7.17
N GLY A 394 -12.29 1.96 6.07
CA GLY A 394 -13.61 2.28 5.54
C GLY A 394 -14.28 1.11 4.81
N LEU A 395 -14.69 0.06 5.53
CA LEU A 395 -15.45 -1.08 4.98
C LEU A 395 -16.89 -0.74 4.54
N VAL A 396 -17.35 0.49 4.80
CA VAL A 396 -18.71 0.97 4.51
C VAL A 396 -18.58 2.21 3.61
N GLU A 397 -19.09 2.09 2.38
CA GLU A 397 -19.13 3.21 1.43
C GLU A 397 -19.89 4.42 2.00
N SER A 398 -19.42 5.63 1.64
CA SER A 398 -20.21 6.88 1.69
C SER A 398 -21.30 6.96 0.61
N SER A 399 -21.50 5.88 -0.15
CA SER A 399 -22.51 5.70 -1.20
C SER A 399 -23.35 4.47 -0.88
N ASP A 400 -24.66 4.60 -0.99
CA ASP A 400 -25.64 3.59 -0.57
C ASP A 400 -25.44 2.21 -1.22
N GLY A 401 -24.94 1.22 -0.46
CA GLY A 401 -24.93 -0.19 -0.89
C GLY A 401 -24.24 -1.17 0.09
N PRO A 402 -24.60 -2.48 0.08
CA PRO A 402 -24.03 -3.50 0.96
C PRO A 402 -22.68 -4.05 0.47
N ARG A 403 -21.91 -3.28 -0.31
CA ARG A 403 -20.63 -3.74 -0.88
C ARG A 403 -19.53 -3.64 0.17
N ARG A 404 -18.96 -4.80 0.51
CA ARG A 404 -17.83 -4.92 1.44
C ARG A 404 -16.54 -4.56 0.69
N ALA A 405 -15.90 -3.45 1.08
CA ALA A 405 -14.59 -2.95 0.66
C ALA A 405 -14.31 -2.84 -0.86
N GLU A 406 -14.26 -1.62 -1.38
CA GLU A 406 -13.71 -1.35 -2.73
C GLU A 406 -12.18 -1.54 -2.79
N VAL A 407 -11.51 -1.49 -1.63
CA VAL A 407 -10.05 -1.54 -1.50
C VAL A 407 -9.66 -2.36 -0.27
N TRP A 408 -8.75 -3.31 -0.44
CA TRP A 408 -8.29 -4.19 0.67
C TRP A 408 -6.89 -4.76 0.41
N ASN A 409 -6.08 -4.86 1.47
CA ASN A 409 -4.79 -5.56 1.46
C ASN A 409 -4.83 -6.79 2.38
N PHE A 410 -4.90 -8.00 1.81
CA PHE A 410 -5.00 -9.25 2.59
C PHE A 410 -3.70 -9.55 3.34
N SER A 411 -2.56 -9.21 2.75
CA SER A 411 -1.25 -9.39 3.40
C SER A 411 -1.08 -8.54 4.65
N PHE A 412 -1.72 -7.37 4.74
CA PHE A 412 -1.73 -6.54 5.95
C PHE A 412 -2.45 -7.24 7.11
N GLU A 413 -3.56 -7.92 6.84
CA GLU A 413 -4.33 -8.64 7.86
C GLU A 413 -3.58 -9.87 8.42
N ARG A 414 -2.58 -10.37 7.68
CA ARG A 414 -1.68 -11.45 8.12
C ARG A 414 -0.51 -10.98 8.99
N LEU A 415 -0.34 -9.68 9.21
CA LEU A 415 0.69 -9.19 10.12
C LEU A 415 0.42 -9.71 11.54
N ARG A 416 1.49 -10.02 12.28
CA ARG A 416 1.34 -10.64 13.61
C ARG A 416 0.89 -9.59 14.64
N PRO A 417 -0.16 -9.88 15.44
CA PRO A 417 -0.39 -9.17 16.69
C PRO A 417 0.86 -9.31 17.59
N ARG A 418 1.12 -8.33 18.48
CA ARG A 418 2.15 -8.51 19.50
C ARG A 418 1.82 -9.79 20.31
N PRO A 419 2.79 -10.66 20.62
CA PRO A 419 2.61 -11.56 21.75
C PRO A 419 2.39 -10.69 22.99
N GLY A 420 1.25 -10.90 23.66
CA GLY A 420 0.88 -10.19 24.88
C GLY A 420 1.76 -10.53 26.06
#